data_AF-A0A3M7L4D2-F1
#
_entry.id   AF-A0A3M7L4D2-F1
#
_cell.length_a   1.000
_cell.length_b   1.000
_cell.length_c   1.000
_cell.angle_alpha   90.00
_cell.angle_beta   90.00
_cell.angle_gamma   90.00
#
_symmetry.space_group_name_H-M   'P 1'
#
loop_
_entity.id
_entity.type
_entity.pdbx_description
1 polymer ?
#
loop_
_entity_poly.entity_id
_entity_poly.type
_entity_poly.pdbx_seq_one_letter_code
_entity_poly.pdbx_strand_id
1 'polypeptide(L)'
;MSAPYRINMDNVAARDLLKKGATILLLDVPPGTAVGIDHQVRALHESLLQVVIKRWDPQQEYLVAVDEESEVMQFTQAVHMFEFDRHLAPYDLANLATWRSLSAHLTPAVIDRLQPVGGNICVLAEAPPGSRGRRQTPAEAALEAQLSRRKATSSSQGGGGSDGSAVPGSHPQGALVAAPHAGRCFYTRTQTVSRDGVYDAAARTRHNLDRSEGLDSLIREEYAGDGDLLLGELQFAFLAFLVGQSFAGLMQWRALLQLLLGCFSAALGQHQQLFAQALDVLAAQLAASSQKQWTRGVQEESDGAGLTPALAESVARVNEALHELVGWEDSSQVQELGLGDDEDSPAVVDLDAPMF
;
A
#
# COMPACT_ATOMS: atom_id res chain seq x y z
N MET A 1 14.03 -7.22 28.42
CA MET A 1 14.12 -6.63 27.08
C MET A 1 13.55 -5.23 27.15
N SER A 2 14.29 -4.21 26.72
CA SER A 2 13.78 -2.83 26.64
C SER A 2 12.88 -2.72 25.41
N ALA A 3 11.80 -1.94 25.47
CA ALA A 3 10.95 -1.71 24.29
C ALA A 3 11.77 -1.07 23.16
N PRO A 4 11.51 -1.43 21.88
CA PRO A 4 12.27 -0.98 20.70
C PRO A 4 12.15 0.53 20.43
N TYR A 5 11.25 1.21 21.12
CA TYR A 5 11.20 2.66 21.22
C TYR A 5 10.76 3.05 22.64
N ARG A 6 11.26 4.19 23.14
CA ARG A 6 10.83 4.77 24.42
C ARG A 6 10.10 6.08 24.16
N ILE A 7 8.79 6.08 24.33
CA ILE A 7 8.04 7.32 24.49
C ILE A 7 8.21 7.75 25.94
N ASN A 8 8.91 8.86 26.16
CA ASN A 8 8.99 9.47 27.49
C ASN A 8 7.67 10.21 27.74
N MET A 9 6.74 9.56 28.43
CA MET A 9 5.46 10.15 28.81
C MET A 9 5.25 9.96 30.30
N ASP A 10 4.79 11.00 30.98
CA ASP A 10 4.51 10.92 32.40
C ASP A 10 3.25 10.10 32.69
N ASN A 11 3.16 9.58 33.92
CA ASN A 11 2.06 8.73 34.35
C ASN A 11 0.69 9.42 34.37
N VAL A 12 0.65 10.76 34.43
CA VAL A 12 -0.60 11.54 34.43
C VAL A 12 -1.13 11.63 33.01
N ALA A 13 -0.27 11.97 32.05
CA ALA A 13 -0.57 12.00 30.63
C ALA A 13 -0.99 10.62 30.11
N ALA A 14 -0.30 9.54 30.53
CA ALA A 14 -0.68 8.17 30.16
C ALA A 14 -2.10 7.81 30.63
N ARG A 15 -2.44 8.14 31.88
CA ARG A 15 -3.77 7.91 32.43
C ARG A 15 -4.84 8.78 31.77
N ASP A 16 -4.51 10.01 31.42
CA ASP A 16 -5.42 10.90 30.72
C ASP A 16 -5.72 10.40 29.30
N LEU A 17 -4.73 9.84 28.60
CA LEU A 17 -4.93 9.23 27.29
C LEU A 17 -5.80 7.97 27.39
N LEU A 18 -5.63 7.14 28.41
CA LEU A 18 -6.51 5.98 28.62
C LEU A 18 -7.97 6.40 28.90
N LYS A 19 -8.18 7.54 29.57
CA LYS A 19 -9.52 8.07 29.91
C LYS A 19 -10.20 8.81 28.77
N LYS A 20 -9.44 9.35 27.81
CA LYS A 20 -9.93 10.22 26.73
C LYS A 20 -9.82 9.56 25.35
N GLY A 21 -9.01 8.51 25.23
CA GLY A 21 -8.69 7.82 23.99
C GLY A 21 -9.28 6.41 23.92
N ALA A 22 -8.91 5.67 22.88
CA ALA A 22 -9.27 4.28 22.70
C ALA A 22 -8.13 3.36 23.14
N THR A 23 -8.46 2.11 23.49
CA THR A 23 -7.46 1.07 23.81
C THR A 23 -7.61 -0.10 22.85
N ILE A 24 -6.49 -0.59 22.30
CA ILE A 24 -6.43 -1.85 21.57
C ILE A 24 -5.71 -2.86 22.47
N LEU A 25 -6.43 -3.91 22.89
CA LEU A 25 -5.90 -5.00 23.71
C LEU A 25 -5.62 -6.21 22.81
N LEU A 26 -4.34 -6.58 22.68
CA LEU A 26 -3.90 -7.76 21.94
C LEU A 26 -3.56 -8.89 22.91
N LEU A 27 -4.29 -9.99 22.83
CA LEU A 27 -4.17 -11.15 23.70
C LEU A 27 -3.35 -12.25 23.03
N ASP A 28 -2.57 -12.97 23.85
CA ASP A 28 -1.84 -14.18 23.44
C ASP A 28 -0.82 -13.98 22.31
N VAL A 29 -0.39 -12.73 22.07
CA VAL A 29 0.62 -12.41 21.06
C VAL A 29 1.97 -13.02 21.45
N PRO A 30 2.61 -13.84 20.58
CA PRO A 30 3.89 -14.45 20.87
C PRO A 30 4.99 -13.40 21.17
N PRO A 31 5.88 -13.67 22.15
CA PRO A 31 7.03 -12.80 22.38
C PRO A 31 7.89 -12.68 21.11
N GLY A 32 8.27 -11.45 20.77
CA GLY A 32 9.04 -11.15 19.56
C GLY A 32 8.20 -10.84 18.32
N THR A 33 6.87 -10.99 18.37
CA THR A 33 5.99 -10.51 17.29
C THR A 33 6.03 -8.99 17.21
N ALA A 34 6.39 -8.47 16.04
CA ALA A 34 6.36 -7.04 15.77
C ALA A 34 4.94 -6.59 15.41
N VAL A 35 4.46 -5.55 16.10
CA VAL A 35 3.12 -4.96 15.91
C VAL A 35 3.27 -3.49 15.54
N GLY A 36 2.60 -3.06 14.48
CA GLY A 36 2.46 -1.66 14.09
C GLY A 36 1.02 -1.18 14.27
N ILE A 37 0.84 0.07 14.68
CA ILE A 37 -0.45 0.78 14.76
C ILE A 37 -0.28 2.15 14.13
N ASP A 38 -1.26 2.58 13.33
CA ASP A 38 -1.21 3.74 12.43
C ASP A 38 0.10 4.01 11.67
N HIS A 39 0.52 3.16 10.73
CA HIS A 39 0.55 1.70 10.72
C HIS A 39 -0.70 0.86 11.14
N GLN A 40 -1.96 1.33 10.92
CA GLN A 40 -3.32 0.71 11.09
C GLN A 40 -4.44 1.65 11.62
N VAL A 41 -5.38 2.05 10.73
CA VAL A 41 -6.63 2.83 11.01
C VAL A 41 -7.86 1.94 11.15
N ARG A 42 -8.76 2.32 12.08
CA ARG A 42 -10.21 2.19 11.91
C ARG A 42 -10.92 3.48 12.36
N ALA A 43 -11.88 3.93 11.56
CA ALA A 43 -12.87 4.90 12.00
C ALA A 43 -13.87 4.21 12.94
N LEU A 44 -13.93 4.66 14.19
CA LEU A 44 -14.83 4.13 15.19
C LEU A 44 -15.77 5.24 15.67
N HIS A 45 -17.06 4.96 15.62
CA HIS A 45 -18.14 5.88 15.96
C HIS A 45 -18.14 6.18 17.46
N GLU A 46 -18.06 7.48 17.76
CA GLU A 46 -18.43 8.24 18.98
C GLU A 46 -18.72 7.47 20.29
N SER A 47 -17.80 6.64 20.77
CA SER A 47 -17.65 6.41 22.20
C SER A 47 -16.18 6.62 22.58
N LEU A 48 -15.92 7.70 23.31
CA LEU A 48 -14.57 8.14 23.72
C LEU A 48 -13.90 7.21 24.76
N LEU A 49 -14.38 5.97 24.89
CA LEU A 49 -13.94 4.94 25.85
C LEU A 49 -13.97 3.54 25.21
N GLN A 50 -13.72 3.43 23.91
CA GLN A 50 -13.82 2.15 23.23
C GLN A 50 -12.57 1.29 23.45
N VAL A 51 -12.78 0.05 23.91
CA VAL A 51 -11.76 -1.00 23.99
C VAL A 51 -11.99 -1.98 22.84
N VAL A 52 -11.00 -2.11 21.95
CA VAL A 52 -10.99 -3.12 20.89
C VAL A 52 -10.12 -4.28 21.34
N ILE A 53 -10.67 -5.48 21.39
CA ILE A 53 -9.97 -6.67 21.86
C ILE A 53 -9.74 -7.60 20.68
N LYS A 54 -8.49 -8.04 20.53
CA LYS A 54 -8.08 -9.02 19.53
C LYS A 54 -7.26 -10.12 20.19
N ARG A 55 -7.43 -11.36 19.76
CA ARG A 55 -6.65 -12.50 20.24
C ARG A 55 -5.82 -13.08 19.10
N TRP A 56 -4.58 -13.45 19.39
CA TRP A 56 -3.75 -14.19 18.45
C TRP A 56 -4.23 -15.63 18.31
N ASP A 57 -4.51 -16.05 17.08
CA ASP A 57 -4.74 -17.44 16.74
C ASP A 57 -3.40 -18.10 16.36
N PRO A 58 -2.85 -19.02 17.18
CA PRO A 58 -1.57 -19.64 16.91
C PRO A 58 -1.59 -20.62 15.72
N GLN A 59 -2.76 -21.11 15.30
CA GLN A 59 -2.85 -22.03 14.16
C GLN A 59 -2.79 -21.28 12.83
N GLN A 60 -3.34 -20.08 12.82
CA GLN A 60 -3.54 -19.29 11.60
C GLN A 60 -2.62 -18.05 11.54
N GLU A 61 -1.89 -17.79 12.62
CA GLU A 61 -0.92 -16.70 12.77
C GLU A 61 -1.50 -15.31 12.47
N TYR A 62 -2.71 -15.03 12.99
CA TYR A 62 -3.36 -13.72 12.84
C TYR A 62 -4.21 -13.34 14.06
N LEU A 63 -4.61 -12.06 14.11
CA LEU A 63 -5.43 -11.49 15.16
C LEU A 63 -6.93 -11.60 14.84
N VAL A 64 -7.67 -12.37 15.64
CA VAL A 64 -9.13 -12.53 15.56
C VAL A 64 -9.85 -11.62 16.55
N ALA A 65 -11.09 -11.24 16.22
CA ALA A 65 -11.97 -10.61 17.20
C ALA A 65 -12.33 -11.61 18.31
N VAL A 66 -12.55 -11.10 19.52
CA VAL A 66 -13.15 -11.88 20.60
C VAL A 66 -14.66 -11.71 20.50
N ASP A 67 -15.36 -12.80 20.17
CA ASP A 67 -16.82 -12.77 19.94
C ASP A 67 -17.64 -13.02 21.21
N GLU A 68 -17.02 -13.53 22.28
CA GLU A 68 -17.72 -13.83 23.53
C GLU A 68 -17.96 -12.55 24.35
N GLU A 69 -19.22 -12.13 24.46
CA GLU A 69 -19.62 -10.88 25.14
C GLU A 69 -19.16 -10.81 26.62
N SER A 70 -19.25 -11.93 27.35
CA SER A 70 -18.78 -12.02 28.75
C SER A 70 -17.30 -11.69 28.88
N GLU A 71 -16.50 -12.24 27.95
CA GLU A 71 -15.06 -12.05 27.92
C GLU A 71 -14.70 -10.61 27.50
N VAL A 72 -15.38 -10.08 26.48
CA VAL A 72 -15.23 -8.68 26.06
C VAL A 72 -15.52 -7.72 27.21
N MET A 73 -16.60 -7.97 27.97
CA MET A 73 -16.98 -7.14 29.12
C MET A 73 -15.92 -7.20 30.23
N GLN A 74 -15.42 -8.40 30.55
CA GLN A 74 -14.41 -8.59 31.58
C GLN A 74 -13.10 -7.86 31.22
N PHE A 75 -12.61 -8.02 29.99
CA PHE A 75 -11.38 -7.36 29.56
C PHE A 75 -11.54 -5.84 29.47
N THR A 76 -12.69 -5.36 29.00
CA THR A 76 -13.01 -3.93 28.98
C THR A 76 -12.96 -3.35 30.40
N GLN A 77 -13.56 -4.04 31.37
CA GLN A 77 -13.51 -3.61 32.76
C GLN A 77 -12.07 -3.62 33.32
N ALA A 78 -11.28 -4.66 33.04
CA ALA A 78 -9.89 -4.75 33.49
C ALA A 78 -8.99 -3.64 32.89
N VAL A 79 -9.24 -3.24 31.63
CA VAL A 79 -8.59 -2.07 31.01
C VAL A 79 -8.95 -0.80 31.77
N HIS A 80 -10.24 -0.57 32.07
CA HIS A 80 -10.67 0.61 32.82
C HIS A 80 -10.18 0.63 34.28
N MET A 81 -9.90 -0.54 34.85
CA MET A 81 -9.30 -0.69 36.18
C MET A 81 -7.77 -0.61 36.17
N PHE A 82 -7.15 -0.31 35.03
CA PHE A 82 -5.69 -0.16 34.89
C PHE A 82 -4.91 -1.46 35.16
N GLU A 83 -5.55 -2.63 35.05
CA GLU A 83 -4.90 -3.92 35.36
C GLU A 83 -3.81 -4.31 34.34
N PHE A 84 -3.92 -3.78 33.12
CA PHE A 84 -2.98 -4.03 32.01
C PHE A 84 -1.93 -2.92 31.83
N ASP A 85 -1.89 -1.88 32.66
CA ASP A 85 -1.02 -0.70 32.45
C ASP A 85 0.46 -1.05 32.19
N ARG A 86 0.98 -2.04 32.90
CA ARG A 86 2.38 -2.51 32.73
C ARG A 86 2.67 -3.18 31.38
N HIS A 87 1.63 -3.56 30.63
CA HIS A 87 1.70 -4.27 29.35
C HIS A 87 1.14 -3.45 28.18
N LEU A 88 0.62 -2.24 28.45
CA LEU A 88 0.16 -1.33 27.42
C LEU A 88 1.27 -0.35 27.04
N ALA A 89 1.33 -0.02 25.75
CA ALA A 89 2.17 1.03 25.23
C ALA A 89 1.31 2.23 24.84
N PRO A 90 1.73 3.47 25.16
CA PRO A 90 1.02 4.65 24.70
C PRO A 90 1.18 4.84 23.20
N TYR A 91 0.14 5.37 22.56
CA TYR A 91 0.18 5.75 21.15
C TYR A 91 1.13 6.94 20.92
N ASP A 92 1.87 6.93 19.80
CA ASP A 92 2.79 8.01 19.44
C ASP A 92 2.05 9.23 18.87
N LEU A 93 1.62 10.11 19.77
CA LEU A 93 0.93 11.35 19.40
C LEU A 93 1.81 12.33 18.62
N ALA A 94 3.15 12.20 18.66
CA ALA A 94 4.03 13.10 17.92
C ALA A 94 3.87 12.90 16.40
N ASN A 95 3.58 11.67 15.97
CA ASN A 95 3.40 11.30 14.57
C ASN A 95 1.94 11.30 14.11
N LEU A 96 0.99 11.61 15.00
CA LEU A 96 -0.44 11.65 14.67
C LEU A 96 -0.76 12.66 13.54
N ALA A 97 -0.08 13.79 13.50
CA ALA A 97 -0.29 14.80 12.46
C ALA A 97 0.13 14.27 11.07
N THR A 98 1.29 13.60 11.01
CA THR A 98 1.76 12.93 9.80
C THR A 98 0.77 11.87 9.36
N TRP A 99 0.30 11.02 10.29
CA TRP A 99 -0.68 9.98 9.97
C TRP A 99 -2.00 10.54 9.44
N ARG A 100 -2.51 11.60 10.07
CA ARG A 100 -3.71 12.31 9.60
C ARG A 100 -3.54 12.84 8.18
N SER A 101 -2.36 13.34 7.81
CA SER A 101 -2.11 13.78 6.44
C SER A 101 -2.10 12.63 5.43
N LEU A 102 -1.62 11.44 5.82
CA LEU A 102 -1.60 10.24 4.97
C LEU A 102 -2.95 9.54 4.84
N SER A 103 -3.90 9.82 5.73
CA SER A 103 -5.20 9.16 5.83
C SER A 103 -6.40 10.12 5.77
N ALA A 104 -6.17 11.39 5.40
CA ALA A 104 -7.17 12.45 5.44
C ALA A 104 -8.47 12.15 4.66
N HIS A 105 -8.39 11.37 3.58
CA HIS A 105 -9.50 10.95 2.72
C HIS A 105 -9.94 9.51 2.97
N LEU A 106 -9.36 8.80 3.95
CA LEU A 106 -9.80 7.45 4.33
C LEU A 106 -11.05 7.50 5.20
N THR A 107 -12.20 7.40 4.54
CA THR A 107 -13.51 7.29 5.20
C THR A 107 -13.92 5.82 5.39
N PRO A 108 -14.88 5.52 6.28
CA PRO A 108 -15.49 4.18 6.36
C PRO A 108 -15.97 3.67 5.01
N ALA A 109 -16.57 4.54 4.19
CA ALA A 109 -17.04 4.18 2.85
C ALA A 109 -15.91 3.73 1.92
N VAL A 110 -14.75 4.40 1.98
CA VAL A 110 -13.54 3.99 1.23
C VAL A 110 -13.05 2.63 1.71
N ILE A 111 -12.95 2.43 3.03
CA ILE A 111 -12.49 1.17 3.62
C ILE A 111 -13.45 0.03 3.24
N ASP A 112 -14.76 0.22 3.39
CA ASP A 112 -15.77 -0.79 3.09
C ASP A 112 -15.79 -1.18 1.61
N ARG A 113 -15.50 -0.23 0.73
CA ARG A 113 -15.38 -0.47 -0.72
C ARG A 113 -14.12 -1.27 -1.06
N LEU A 114 -12.98 -0.97 -0.44
CA LEU A 114 -11.67 -1.44 -0.91
C LEU A 114 -11.13 -2.63 -0.13
N GLN A 115 -11.48 -2.78 1.15
CA GLN A 115 -10.92 -3.84 1.99
C GLN A 115 -11.27 -5.23 1.45
N PRO A 116 -10.37 -6.21 1.56
CA PRO A 116 -10.68 -7.58 1.18
C PRO A 116 -11.81 -8.15 2.05
N VAL A 117 -12.46 -9.22 1.57
CA VAL A 117 -13.50 -9.93 2.34
C VAL A 117 -12.88 -10.47 3.63
N GLY A 118 -13.21 -9.85 4.77
CA GLY A 118 -12.63 -10.16 6.08
C GLY A 118 -11.71 -9.08 6.67
N GLY A 119 -11.37 -8.06 5.88
CA GLY A 119 -10.56 -6.92 6.32
C GLY A 119 -9.05 -7.17 6.42
N ASN A 120 -8.59 -8.40 6.12
CA ASN A 120 -7.19 -8.79 6.25
C ASN A 120 -6.44 -8.66 4.91
N ILE A 121 -5.50 -7.72 4.86
CA ILE A 121 -4.56 -7.59 3.73
C ILE A 121 -3.34 -8.47 4.03
N CYS A 122 -3.05 -9.43 3.14
CA CYS A 122 -1.93 -10.35 3.30
C CYS A 122 -1.27 -10.61 1.94
N VAL A 123 0.06 -10.47 1.88
CA VAL A 123 0.85 -10.75 0.65
C VAL A 123 0.60 -12.16 0.11
N LEU A 124 0.41 -13.14 0.99
CA LEU A 124 0.11 -14.54 0.60
C LEU A 124 -1.26 -14.68 -0.08
N ALA A 125 -2.23 -13.82 0.26
CA ALA A 125 -3.54 -13.78 -0.39
C ALA A 125 -3.52 -13.04 -1.74
N GLU A 126 -2.53 -12.17 -1.94
CA GLU A 126 -2.27 -11.49 -3.22
C GLU A 126 -1.49 -12.36 -4.22
N ALA A 127 -0.79 -13.39 -3.74
CA ALA A 127 -0.16 -14.39 -4.60
C ALA A 127 -1.25 -15.10 -5.44
N PRO A 128 -1.12 -15.21 -6.77
CA PRO A 128 -2.21 -15.69 -7.61
C PRO A 128 -2.43 -17.21 -7.47
N PRO A 129 -3.65 -17.68 -7.13
CA PRO A 129 -4.11 -18.95 -7.66
C PRO A 129 -4.64 -18.69 -9.07
N GLY A 130 -3.77 -18.82 -10.07
CA GLY A 130 -4.16 -18.83 -11.50
C GLY A 130 -5.06 -17.67 -11.92
N SER A 131 -4.44 -16.50 -12.16
CA SER A 131 -4.86 -15.47 -13.12
C SER A 131 -6.27 -15.59 -13.73
N ARG A 132 -7.33 -15.38 -12.94
CA ARG A 132 -8.68 -15.25 -13.50
C ARG A 132 -8.97 -13.78 -13.77
N GLY A 133 -8.81 -13.41 -15.04
CA GLY A 133 -9.44 -12.22 -15.64
C GLY A 133 -8.55 -10.99 -15.87
N ARG A 134 -7.26 -11.01 -15.51
CA ARG A 134 -6.32 -9.93 -15.83
C ARG A 134 -5.58 -10.25 -17.13
N ARG A 135 -5.59 -9.35 -18.12
CA ARG A 135 -4.61 -9.40 -19.21
C ARG A 135 -3.26 -8.99 -18.60
N GLN A 136 -2.34 -9.95 -18.46
CA GLN A 136 -0.96 -9.67 -18.05
C GLN A 136 -0.29 -8.77 -19.09
N THR A 137 0.48 -7.78 -18.64
CA THR A 137 1.36 -7.05 -19.57
C THR A 137 2.54 -7.94 -19.98
N PRO A 138 3.18 -7.70 -21.14
CA PRO A 138 4.36 -8.46 -21.56
C PRO A 138 5.51 -8.39 -20.53
N ALA A 139 5.64 -7.25 -19.83
CA ALA A 139 6.63 -7.05 -18.77
C ALA A 139 6.33 -7.90 -17.53
N GLU A 140 5.06 -8.03 -17.14
CA GLU A 140 4.64 -8.90 -16.03
C GLU A 140 4.83 -10.38 -16.35
N ALA A 141 4.49 -10.80 -17.58
CA ALA A 141 4.75 -12.16 -18.05
C ALA A 141 6.25 -12.46 -18.12
N ALA A 142 7.07 -11.49 -18.54
CA ALA A 142 8.52 -11.62 -18.57
C ALA A 142 9.14 -11.73 -17.17
N LEU A 143 8.66 -10.92 -16.22
CA LEU A 143 9.10 -10.98 -14.82
C LEU A 143 8.72 -12.31 -14.17
N GLU A 144 7.51 -12.80 -14.40
CA GLU A 144 7.03 -14.10 -13.89
C GLU A 144 7.81 -15.29 -14.49
N ALA A 145 8.16 -15.21 -15.78
CA ALA A 145 9.02 -16.18 -16.44
C ALA A 145 10.46 -16.16 -15.88
N GLN A 146 11.00 -14.97 -15.58
CA GLN A 146 12.32 -14.82 -14.95
C GLN A 146 12.36 -15.41 -13.52
N LEU A 147 11.32 -15.14 -12.73
CA LEU A 147 11.19 -15.68 -11.37
C LEU A 147 11.02 -17.22 -11.39
N SER A 148 10.25 -17.75 -12.34
CA SER A 148 10.06 -19.19 -12.52
C SER A 148 11.33 -19.92 -12.97
N ARG A 149 12.13 -19.31 -13.87
CA ARG A 149 13.44 -19.84 -14.26
C ARG A 149 14.42 -19.87 -13.09
N ARG A 150 14.44 -18.81 -12.27
CA ARG A 150 15.29 -18.74 -11.05
C ARG A 150 14.94 -19.86 -10.06
N LYS A 151 13.65 -20.15 -9.87
CA LYS A 151 13.17 -21.23 -9.00
C LYS A 151 13.55 -22.62 -9.52
N ALA A 152 13.50 -22.82 -10.84
CA ALA A 152 13.95 -24.07 -11.47
C ALA A 152 15.47 -24.29 -11.33
N THR A 153 16.26 -23.22 -11.43
CA THR A 153 17.72 -23.29 -11.28
C THR A 153 18.17 -23.52 -9.83
N SER A 154 17.42 -23.04 -8.83
CA SER A 154 17.70 -23.33 -7.42
C SER A 154 17.38 -24.78 -7.03
N SER A 155 16.47 -25.45 -7.74
CA SER A 155 16.14 -26.86 -7.49
C SER A 155 17.09 -27.86 -8.18
N SER A 156 17.98 -27.42 -9.07
CA SER A 156 18.88 -28.31 -9.82
C SER A 156 20.29 -28.46 -9.22
N GLN A 157 20.58 -27.82 -8.07
CA GLN A 157 21.90 -27.89 -7.43
C GLN A 157 21.79 -28.40 -5.99
N GLY A 158 21.34 -29.64 -5.87
CA GLY A 158 21.23 -30.40 -4.62
C GLY A 158 20.96 -31.87 -4.91
N GLY A 159 21.72 -32.46 -5.84
CA GLY A 159 21.58 -33.86 -6.24
C GLY A 159 22.61 -34.74 -5.52
N GLY A 160 22.14 -35.67 -4.69
CA GLY A 160 22.99 -36.63 -3.99
C GLY A 160 22.24 -37.79 -3.33
N GLY A 161 21.57 -38.63 -4.12
CA GLY A 161 21.52 -40.09 -3.93
C GLY A 161 20.63 -40.71 -2.83
N SER A 162 19.60 -41.42 -3.29
CA SER A 162 19.27 -42.84 -3.02
C SER A 162 17.83 -43.15 -2.56
N ASP A 163 17.26 -44.06 -3.36
CA ASP A 163 16.15 -45.01 -3.20
C ASP A 163 15.20 -44.96 -1.99
N GLY A 164 13.91 -45.06 -2.32
CA GLY A 164 13.02 -46.05 -1.70
C GLY A 164 11.91 -45.50 -0.80
N SER A 165 10.68 -45.86 -1.17
CA SER A 165 9.43 -45.83 -0.37
C SER A 165 8.67 -44.50 -0.32
N ALA A 166 7.58 -44.47 -1.09
CA ALA A 166 6.47 -43.55 -0.86
C ALA A 166 5.83 -43.87 0.51
N VAL A 167 6.10 -43.03 1.51
CA VAL A 167 5.38 -43.03 2.78
C VAL A 167 4.14 -42.14 2.59
N PRO A 168 2.89 -42.67 2.66
CA PRO A 168 1.71 -41.83 2.69
C PRO A 168 1.57 -41.27 4.11
N GLY A 169 1.96 -40.00 4.31
CA GLY A 169 1.86 -39.37 5.63
C GLY A 169 2.57 -38.03 5.84
N SER A 170 3.23 -37.44 4.84
CA SER A 170 3.79 -36.09 5.00
C SER A 170 2.75 -35.03 4.60
N HIS A 171 2.01 -34.53 5.58
CA HIS A 171 1.47 -33.17 5.47
C HIS A 171 2.66 -32.23 5.23
N PRO A 172 2.61 -31.33 4.24
CA PRO A 172 3.67 -30.33 4.06
C PRO A 172 3.60 -29.34 5.23
N GLN A 173 4.31 -29.64 6.31
CA GLN A 173 4.59 -28.71 7.38
C GLN A 173 5.52 -27.64 6.81
N GLY A 174 4.99 -26.43 6.60
CA GLY A 174 5.81 -25.27 6.18
C GLY A 174 5.37 -24.54 4.91
N ALA A 175 4.22 -24.85 4.31
CA ALA A 175 3.62 -23.93 3.36
C ALA A 175 2.93 -22.80 4.14
N LEU A 176 3.45 -21.56 4.04
CA LEU A 176 2.75 -20.40 4.56
C LEU A 176 1.40 -20.30 3.85
N VAL A 177 0.31 -20.50 4.60
CA VAL A 177 -1.06 -20.41 4.08
C VAL A 177 -1.56 -18.99 4.32
N ALA A 178 -2.25 -18.41 3.33
CA ALA A 178 -2.91 -17.12 3.52
C ALA A 178 -3.91 -17.20 4.67
N ALA A 179 -3.95 -16.17 5.52
CA ALA A 179 -4.87 -16.15 6.66
C ALA A 179 -6.33 -16.36 6.20
N PRO A 180 -7.17 -17.00 7.02
CA PRO A 180 -8.61 -17.09 6.78
C PRO A 180 -9.18 -15.69 6.54
N HIS A 181 -9.97 -15.53 5.47
CA HIS A 181 -10.53 -14.24 5.07
C HIS A 181 -9.48 -13.16 4.74
N ALA A 182 -8.25 -13.56 4.39
CA ALA A 182 -7.35 -12.67 3.66
C ALA A 182 -7.69 -12.71 2.17
N GLY A 183 -7.70 -11.55 1.53
CA GLY A 183 -8.09 -11.43 0.14
C GLY A 183 -7.40 -10.28 -0.57
N ARG A 184 -7.75 -10.10 -1.85
CA ARG A 184 -7.31 -8.95 -2.63
C ARG A 184 -8.18 -7.74 -2.32
N CYS A 185 -7.56 -6.58 -2.24
CA CYS A 185 -8.29 -5.31 -2.18
C CYS A 185 -9.07 -5.08 -3.49
N PHE A 186 -10.24 -4.46 -3.39
CA PHE A 186 -11.16 -4.23 -4.50
C PHE A 186 -10.90 -2.89 -5.18
N TYR A 187 -9.68 -2.70 -5.69
CA TYR A 187 -9.29 -1.48 -6.40
C TYR A 187 -10.13 -1.24 -7.66
N THR A 188 -10.43 0.03 -7.91
CA THR A 188 -11.16 0.49 -9.09
C THR A 188 -10.29 0.33 -10.33
N ARG A 189 -10.85 -0.21 -11.41
CA ARG A 189 -10.09 -0.36 -12.66
C ARG A 189 -10.01 0.96 -13.40
N THR A 190 -8.84 1.59 -13.38
CA THR A 190 -8.54 2.70 -14.28
C THR A 190 -8.54 2.17 -15.72
N GLN A 191 -9.49 2.59 -16.54
CA GLN A 191 -9.52 2.20 -17.95
C GLN A 191 -8.28 2.79 -18.64
N THR A 192 -7.31 1.96 -19.01
CA THR A 192 -6.33 2.35 -20.02
C THR A 192 -7.11 2.50 -21.33
N VAL A 193 -6.91 3.63 -22.01
CA VAL A 193 -7.66 4.06 -23.19
C VAL A 193 -7.43 3.07 -24.34
N SER A 194 -8.12 1.94 -24.30
CA SER A 194 -8.31 1.04 -25.42
C SER A 194 -9.77 0.59 -25.39
N ARG A 195 -10.63 1.51 -25.83
CA ARG A 195 -11.92 1.16 -26.40
C ARG A 195 -11.70 0.94 -27.89
N ASP A 196 -10.98 -0.13 -28.22
CA ASP A 196 -10.77 -0.53 -29.62
C ASP A 196 -12.14 -0.62 -30.32
N GLY A 197 -12.32 0.20 -31.36
CA GLY A 197 -13.57 0.28 -32.13
C GLY A 197 -14.58 1.35 -31.69
N VAL A 198 -14.37 2.07 -30.59
CA VAL A 198 -15.26 3.17 -30.13
C VAL A 198 -14.80 4.53 -30.60
N TYR A 199 -13.49 4.75 -30.68
CA TYR A 199 -12.89 6.03 -31.06
C TYR A 199 -12.17 5.94 -32.41
N ASP A 200 -12.28 7.00 -33.21
CA ASP A 200 -11.42 7.17 -34.39
C ASP A 200 -9.96 7.44 -33.98
N ALA A 201 -9.04 7.49 -34.94
CA ALA A 201 -7.62 7.72 -34.64
C ALA A 201 -7.38 9.06 -33.94
N ALA A 202 -8.05 10.13 -34.38
CA ALA A 202 -7.86 11.48 -33.83
C ALA A 202 -8.42 11.62 -32.40
N ALA A 203 -9.58 11.01 -32.11
CA ALA A 203 -10.16 10.97 -30.77
C ALA A 203 -9.28 10.14 -29.82
N ARG A 204 -8.75 8.98 -30.26
CA ARG A 204 -7.79 8.20 -29.46
C ARG A 204 -6.57 9.02 -29.07
N THR A 205 -5.97 9.74 -30.03
CA THR A 205 -4.83 10.62 -29.74
C THR A 205 -5.21 11.70 -28.75
N ARG A 206 -6.35 12.38 -28.93
CA ARG A 206 -6.81 13.42 -27.99
C ARG A 206 -7.02 12.89 -26.57
N HIS A 207 -7.69 11.74 -26.40
CA HIS A 207 -7.90 11.15 -25.07
C HIS A 207 -6.61 10.62 -24.42
N ASN A 208 -5.60 10.29 -25.22
CA ASN A 208 -4.28 9.90 -24.70
C ASN A 208 -3.44 11.11 -24.27
N LEU A 209 -3.58 12.25 -24.96
CA LEU A 209 -2.91 13.50 -24.62
C LEU A 209 -3.54 14.20 -23.41
N ASP A 210 -4.86 14.08 -23.25
CA ASP A 210 -5.58 14.61 -22.09
C ASP A 210 -6.59 13.58 -21.58
N ARG A 211 -6.32 13.06 -20.38
CA ARG A 211 -7.14 12.01 -19.73
C ARG A 211 -8.34 12.57 -18.97
N SER A 212 -8.58 13.88 -19.02
CA SER A 212 -9.63 14.57 -18.27
C SER A 212 -11.02 13.95 -18.45
N GLU A 213 -11.42 13.64 -19.68
CA GLU A 213 -12.74 13.02 -19.94
C GLU A 213 -12.85 11.60 -19.36
N GLY A 214 -11.73 10.87 -19.35
CA GLY A 214 -11.64 9.56 -18.71
C GLY A 214 -11.78 9.66 -17.19
N LEU A 215 -11.14 10.66 -16.58
CA LEU A 215 -11.27 10.96 -15.15
C LEU A 215 -12.72 11.32 -14.79
N ASP A 216 -13.37 12.19 -15.57
CA ASP A 216 -14.77 12.58 -15.32
C ASP A 216 -15.70 11.38 -15.37
N SER A 217 -15.48 10.49 -16.33
CA SER A 217 -16.28 9.29 -16.50
C SER A 217 -16.03 8.30 -15.37
N LEU A 218 -14.78 8.15 -14.95
CA LEU A 218 -14.42 7.34 -13.80
C LEU A 218 -15.09 7.84 -12.52
N ILE A 219 -15.00 9.14 -12.21
CA ILE A 219 -15.61 9.74 -11.03
C ILE A 219 -17.13 9.52 -11.03
N ARG A 220 -17.78 9.74 -12.17
CA ARG A 220 -19.23 9.59 -12.30
C ARG A 220 -19.70 8.15 -12.17
N GLU A 221 -19.02 7.21 -12.82
CA GLU A 221 -19.45 5.81 -12.93
C GLU A 221 -19.03 4.99 -11.71
N GLU A 222 -17.78 5.13 -11.26
CA GLU A 222 -17.20 4.29 -10.20
C GLU A 222 -17.29 4.93 -8.82
N TYR A 223 -17.25 6.26 -8.73
CA TYR A 223 -17.23 6.99 -7.47
C TYR A 223 -18.52 7.79 -7.21
N ALA A 224 -19.59 7.50 -7.95
CA ALA A 224 -20.90 8.16 -7.79
C ALA A 224 -20.85 9.70 -7.85
N GLY A 225 -19.88 10.26 -8.57
CA GLY A 225 -19.66 11.70 -8.69
C GLY A 225 -18.79 12.30 -7.58
N ASP A 226 -18.35 11.52 -6.60
CA ASP A 226 -17.54 11.99 -5.46
C ASP A 226 -16.04 11.78 -5.70
N GLY A 227 -15.34 12.88 -6.00
CA GLY A 227 -13.88 12.87 -6.19
C GLY A 227 -13.09 12.57 -4.92
N ASP A 228 -13.64 12.80 -3.73
CA ASP A 228 -12.93 12.52 -2.47
C ASP A 228 -12.75 11.01 -2.27
N LEU A 229 -13.66 10.18 -2.79
CA LEU A 229 -13.51 8.72 -2.77
C LEU A 229 -12.34 8.23 -3.63
N LEU A 230 -12.04 8.91 -4.73
CA LEU A 230 -10.87 8.64 -5.57
C LEU A 230 -9.57 8.95 -4.80
N LEU A 231 -9.52 10.07 -4.08
CA LEU A 231 -8.38 10.42 -3.21
C LEU A 231 -8.24 9.44 -2.04
N GLY A 232 -9.37 8.99 -1.48
CA GLY A 232 -9.39 7.93 -0.48
C GLY A 232 -8.78 6.64 -1.00
N GLU A 233 -9.12 6.24 -2.22
CA GLU A 233 -8.51 5.07 -2.86
C GLU A 233 -7.01 5.25 -3.11
N LEU A 234 -6.58 6.45 -3.54
CA LEU A 234 -5.16 6.78 -3.70
C LEU A 234 -4.39 6.64 -2.38
N GLN A 235 -4.92 7.16 -1.28
CA GLN A 235 -4.31 7.02 0.05
C GLN A 235 -4.35 5.59 0.57
N PHE A 236 -5.45 4.87 0.34
CA PHE A 236 -5.59 3.47 0.74
C PHE A 236 -4.54 2.60 0.04
N ALA A 237 -4.40 2.76 -1.28
CA ALA A 237 -3.45 2.02 -2.09
C ALA A 237 -1.98 2.27 -1.65
N PHE A 238 -1.66 3.53 -1.35
CA PHE A 238 -0.35 3.90 -0.80
C PHE A 238 -0.08 3.22 0.55
N LEU A 239 -1.02 3.30 1.49
CA LEU A 239 -0.85 2.73 2.84
C LEU A 239 -0.86 1.20 2.84
N ALA A 240 -1.71 0.58 2.00
CA ALA A 240 -1.73 -0.87 1.80
C ALA A 240 -0.39 -1.39 1.26
N PHE A 241 0.27 -0.63 0.38
CA PHE A 241 1.62 -0.98 -0.08
C PHE A 241 2.67 -0.72 1.01
N LEU A 242 2.67 0.46 1.59
CA LEU A 242 3.70 0.91 2.52
C LEU A 242 3.75 0.07 3.79
N VAL A 243 2.58 -0.22 4.37
CA VAL A 243 2.47 -0.98 5.62
C VAL A 243 2.17 -2.46 5.37
N GLY A 244 1.27 -2.74 4.42
CA GLY A 244 0.80 -4.10 4.13
C GLY A 244 1.60 -4.85 3.08
N GLN A 245 2.64 -4.22 2.49
CA GLN A 245 3.46 -4.80 1.42
C GLN A 245 2.63 -5.24 0.20
N SER A 246 1.44 -4.66 0.01
CA SER A 246 0.52 -4.96 -1.09
C SER A 246 1.08 -4.45 -2.42
N PHE A 247 1.57 -5.36 -3.26
CA PHE A 247 2.04 -4.99 -4.60
C PHE A 247 0.87 -4.48 -5.47
N ALA A 248 -0.32 -5.03 -5.26
CA ALA A 248 -1.53 -4.52 -5.91
C ALA A 248 -1.80 -3.05 -5.54
N GLY A 249 -1.56 -2.67 -4.28
CA GLY A 249 -1.62 -1.30 -3.81
C GLY A 249 -0.64 -0.37 -4.52
N LEU A 250 0.63 -0.79 -4.70
CA LEU A 250 1.61 0.00 -5.44
C LEU A 250 1.17 0.26 -6.88
N MET A 251 0.70 -0.80 -7.56
CA MET A 251 0.25 -0.70 -8.95
C MET A 251 -0.96 0.23 -9.08
N GLN A 252 -1.90 0.16 -8.14
CA GLN A 252 -3.06 1.04 -8.14
C GLN A 252 -2.66 2.49 -7.87
N TRP A 253 -1.84 2.73 -6.86
CA TRP A 253 -1.34 4.07 -6.53
C TRP A 253 -0.65 4.71 -7.74
N ARG A 254 0.22 3.96 -8.45
CA ARG A 254 0.85 4.43 -9.69
C ARG A 254 -0.17 4.74 -10.79
N ALA A 255 -1.16 3.86 -11.00
CA ALA A 255 -2.17 4.04 -12.04
C ALA A 255 -3.03 5.29 -11.78
N LEU A 256 -3.41 5.54 -10.52
CA LEU A 256 -4.18 6.71 -10.13
C LEU A 256 -3.38 8.01 -10.26
N LEU A 257 -2.10 8.01 -9.86
CA LEU A 257 -1.22 9.17 -10.09
C LEU A 257 -1.02 9.43 -11.58
N GLN A 258 -0.78 8.41 -12.39
CA GLN A 258 -0.68 8.54 -13.85
C GLN A 258 -1.97 9.09 -14.48
N LEU A 259 -3.13 8.70 -13.96
CA LEU A 259 -4.41 9.25 -14.41
C LEU A 259 -4.50 10.74 -14.08
N LEU A 260 -4.30 11.09 -12.81
CA LEU A 260 -4.39 12.48 -12.33
C LEU A 260 -3.39 13.38 -13.05
N LEU A 261 -2.10 13.02 -13.07
CA LEU A 261 -1.05 13.82 -13.72
C LEU A 261 -1.19 13.87 -15.25
N GLY A 262 -1.94 12.96 -15.86
CA GLY A 262 -2.26 12.97 -17.29
C GLY A 262 -3.49 13.80 -17.67
N CYS A 263 -4.10 14.50 -16.71
CA CYS A 263 -5.26 15.37 -16.95
C CYS A 263 -4.85 16.84 -16.96
N PHE A 264 -5.15 17.53 -18.06
CA PHE A 264 -4.88 18.97 -18.18
C PHE A 264 -6.15 19.80 -18.00
N SER A 265 -7.20 19.51 -18.79
CA SER A 265 -8.45 20.29 -18.77
C SER A 265 -9.23 20.18 -17.46
N ALA A 266 -9.29 18.98 -16.86
CA ALA A 266 -9.97 18.76 -15.58
C ALA A 266 -9.27 19.49 -14.43
N ALA A 267 -7.93 19.51 -14.44
CA ALA A 267 -7.11 20.17 -13.42
C ALA A 267 -7.34 21.69 -13.39
N LEU A 268 -7.49 22.31 -14.57
CA LEU A 268 -7.73 23.74 -14.72
C LEU A 268 -9.23 24.10 -14.79
N GLY A 269 -10.11 23.11 -14.77
CA GLY A 269 -11.55 23.28 -14.98
C GLY A 269 -12.39 22.80 -13.79
N GLN A 270 -13.27 21.83 -14.04
CA GLN A 270 -14.31 21.40 -13.09
C GLN A 270 -13.79 20.65 -11.85
N HIS A 271 -12.56 20.14 -11.89
CA HIS A 271 -11.97 19.36 -10.80
C HIS A 271 -10.82 20.07 -10.07
N GLN A 272 -10.66 21.39 -10.21
CA GLN A 272 -9.56 22.15 -9.56
C GLN A 272 -9.32 21.80 -8.09
N GLN A 273 -10.38 21.67 -7.28
CA GLN A 273 -10.26 21.34 -5.86
C GLN A 273 -9.70 19.93 -5.63
N LEU A 274 -10.18 18.95 -6.40
CA LEU A 274 -9.70 17.56 -6.36
C LEU A 274 -8.19 17.52 -6.64
N PHE A 275 -7.71 18.31 -7.61
CA PHE A 275 -6.29 18.37 -7.95
C PHE A 275 -5.46 19.06 -6.88
N ALA A 276 -5.95 20.15 -6.27
CA ALA A 276 -5.29 20.77 -5.14
C ALA A 276 -5.11 19.78 -3.97
N GLN A 277 -6.19 19.08 -3.61
CA GLN A 277 -6.14 18.04 -2.57
C GLN A 277 -5.24 16.87 -2.97
N ALA A 278 -5.24 16.43 -4.24
CA ALA A 278 -4.34 15.39 -4.72
C ALA A 278 -2.86 15.77 -4.57
N LEU A 279 -2.52 17.03 -4.83
CA LEU A 279 -1.16 17.55 -4.63
C LEU A 279 -0.79 17.59 -3.15
N ASP A 280 -1.71 18.00 -2.27
CA ASP A 280 -1.50 17.95 -0.81
C ASP A 280 -1.26 16.51 -0.32
N VAL A 281 -2.05 15.55 -0.81
CA VAL A 281 -1.89 14.12 -0.53
C VAL A 281 -0.53 13.63 -1.01
N LEU A 282 -0.14 13.95 -2.24
CA LEU A 282 1.15 13.54 -2.79
C LEU A 282 2.31 14.14 -1.99
N ALA A 283 2.24 15.43 -1.64
CA ALA A 283 3.25 16.10 -0.82
C ALA A 283 3.40 15.42 0.56
N ALA A 284 2.30 15.03 1.20
CA ALA A 284 2.32 14.28 2.46
C ALA A 284 2.98 12.90 2.29
N GLN A 285 2.67 12.18 1.22
CA GLN A 285 3.25 10.86 0.90
C GLN A 285 4.76 10.95 0.65
N LEU A 286 5.22 11.98 -0.07
CA LEU A 286 6.65 12.27 -0.32
C LEU A 286 7.39 12.67 0.96
N ALA A 287 6.76 13.50 1.80
CA ALA A 287 7.32 13.88 3.09
C ALA A 287 7.50 12.66 3.99
N ALA A 288 6.52 11.75 4.00
CA ALA A 288 6.61 10.49 4.74
C ALA A 288 7.71 9.58 4.20
N SER A 289 7.86 9.43 2.87
CA SER A 289 8.88 8.56 2.26
C SER A 289 10.32 9.10 2.42
N SER A 290 10.49 10.41 2.62
CA SER A 290 11.82 11.03 2.82
C SER A 290 12.27 11.08 4.28
N GLN A 291 11.35 10.91 5.24
CA GLN A 291 11.70 10.95 6.66
C GLN A 291 12.51 9.71 7.06
N LYS A 292 13.77 9.94 7.45
CA LYS A 292 14.67 8.92 8.06
C LYS A 292 14.06 8.21 9.28
N GLN A 293 12.99 8.74 9.86
CA GLN A 293 12.28 8.13 10.98
C GLN A 293 11.66 6.77 10.60
N TRP A 294 11.28 6.58 9.34
CA TRP A 294 10.78 5.31 8.80
C TRP A 294 11.88 4.23 8.71
N THR A 295 13.14 4.66 8.68
CA THR A 295 14.33 3.79 8.57
C THR A 295 15.20 3.76 9.83
N ARG A 296 14.89 4.56 10.87
CA ARG A 296 15.76 4.74 12.05
C ARG A 296 15.80 3.55 13.00
N GLY A 297 14.84 2.63 12.92
CA GLY A 297 14.89 1.35 13.66
C GLY A 297 15.98 0.38 13.20
N VAL A 298 16.76 0.74 12.16
CA VAL A 298 17.74 -0.15 11.52
C VAL A 298 19.11 -0.18 12.22
N GLN A 299 19.44 0.80 13.07
CA GLN A 299 20.84 0.97 13.50
C GLN A 299 21.26 0.37 14.85
N GLU A 300 20.37 -0.29 15.62
CA GLU A 300 20.75 -0.81 16.95
C GLU A 300 20.40 -2.28 17.28
N GLU A 301 19.79 -3.08 16.40
CA GLU A 301 19.62 -4.52 16.69
C GLU A 301 20.09 -5.42 15.52
N SER A 302 21.03 -6.32 15.83
CA SER A 302 21.78 -7.13 14.86
C SER A 302 21.08 -8.40 14.39
N ASP A 303 19.80 -8.61 14.67
CA ASP A 303 19.10 -9.84 14.29
C ASP A 303 17.96 -9.51 13.33
N GLY A 304 18.30 -9.47 12.05
CA GLY A 304 17.41 -9.10 10.96
C GLY A 304 16.23 -10.06 10.79
N ALA A 305 15.01 -9.59 11.11
CA ALA A 305 13.72 -10.06 10.58
C ALA A 305 12.54 -9.14 11.00
N GLY A 306 12.73 -7.82 11.10
CA GLY A 306 11.68 -6.88 11.54
C GLY A 306 10.79 -6.33 10.40
N LEU A 307 9.70 -5.63 10.72
CA LEU A 307 8.93 -4.83 9.73
C LEU A 307 9.76 -3.68 9.11
N THR A 308 10.88 -3.30 9.74
CA THR A 308 11.67 -2.12 9.38
C THR A 308 12.42 -2.24 8.05
N PRO A 309 13.04 -3.37 7.65
CA PRO A 309 13.68 -3.48 6.33
C PRO A 309 12.64 -3.56 5.20
N ALA A 310 11.50 -4.22 5.43
CA ALA A 310 10.40 -4.27 4.46
C ALA A 310 9.81 -2.87 4.21
N LEU A 311 9.63 -2.09 5.27
CA LEU A 311 9.20 -0.70 5.16
C LEU A 311 10.21 0.17 4.39
N ALA A 312 11.50 0.01 4.67
CA ALA A 312 12.56 0.71 3.94
C ALA A 312 12.58 0.34 2.45
N GLU A 313 12.33 -0.93 2.12
CA GLU A 313 12.19 -1.39 0.74
C GLU A 313 10.96 -0.78 0.07
N SER A 314 9.81 -0.72 0.73
CA SER A 314 8.61 -0.04 0.21
C SER A 314 8.87 1.43 -0.07
N VAL A 315 9.53 2.13 0.85
CA VAL A 315 9.92 3.54 0.66
C VAL A 315 10.82 3.71 -0.56
N ALA A 316 11.82 2.83 -0.73
CA ALA A 316 12.70 2.87 -1.89
C ALA A 316 11.93 2.66 -3.20
N ARG A 317 10.98 1.72 -3.23
CA ARG A 317 10.12 1.44 -4.40
C ARG A 317 9.16 2.58 -4.71
N VAL A 318 8.64 3.29 -3.71
CA VAL A 318 7.87 4.53 -3.92
C VAL A 318 8.75 5.58 -4.61
N ASN A 319 9.95 5.81 -4.11
CA ASN A 319 10.86 6.80 -4.69
C ASN A 319 11.26 6.44 -6.12
N GLU A 320 11.57 5.17 -6.41
CA GLU A 320 11.83 4.68 -7.77
C GLU A 320 10.63 4.91 -8.70
N ALA A 321 9.42 4.55 -8.26
CA ALA A 321 8.21 4.75 -9.05
C ALA A 321 7.93 6.23 -9.35
N LEU A 322 8.29 7.14 -8.44
CA LEU A 322 8.19 8.58 -8.65
C LEU A 322 9.20 9.05 -9.69
N HIS A 323 10.46 8.64 -9.58
CA HIS A 323 11.47 8.95 -10.59
C HIS A 323 11.03 8.52 -12.00
N GLU A 324 10.48 7.32 -12.13
CA GLU A 324 9.92 6.83 -13.41
C GLU A 324 8.70 7.63 -13.88
N LEU A 325 7.87 8.15 -12.96
CA LEU A 325 6.61 8.82 -13.29
C LEU A 325 6.79 10.26 -13.72
N VAL A 326 7.63 11.02 -13.02
CA VAL A 326 7.83 12.46 -13.26
C VAL A 326 9.15 12.76 -13.99
N GLY A 327 9.96 11.74 -14.30
CA GLY A 327 11.27 11.94 -14.94
C GLY A 327 12.19 12.83 -14.11
N TRP A 328 12.03 12.80 -12.78
CA TRP A 328 12.73 13.71 -11.87
C TRP A 328 14.19 13.27 -11.76
N GLU A 329 15.03 13.74 -12.68
CA GLU A 329 16.48 13.59 -12.56
C GLU A 329 16.99 14.51 -11.45
N ASP A 330 17.89 14.01 -10.62
CA ASP A 330 18.59 14.81 -9.62
C ASP A 330 19.22 16.02 -10.33
N SER A 331 18.82 17.23 -9.94
CA SER A 331 19.25 18.47 -10.60
C SER A 331 20.77 18.70 -10.53
N SER A 332 21.48 17.86 -9.76
CA SER A 332 22.94 17.80 -9.73
C SER A 332 23.59 17.10 -10.94
N GLN A 333 22.81 16.39 -11.76
CA GLN A 333 23.26 15.66 -12.96
C GLN A 333 22.67 16.17 -14.27
N VAL A 334 22.17 17.41 -14.32
CA VAL A 334 21.81 18.03 -15.60
C VAL A 334 23.10 18.29 -16.39
N GLN A 335 23.52 17.29 -17.14
CA GLN A 335 24.47 17.43 -18.23
C GLN A 335 23.80 18.40 -19.23
N GLU A 336 24.53 19.43 -19.67
CA GLU A 336 24.07 20.38 -20.69
C GLU A 336 23.27 19.63 -21.76
N LEU A 337 22.01 20.02 -21.97
CA LEU A 337 21.10 19.46 -22.95
C LEU A 337 21.77 19.47 -24.33
N GLY A 338 22.49 18.39 -24.63
CA GLY A 338 22.99 18.09 -25.95
C GLY A 338 21.77 17.78 -26.80
N LEU A 339 21.42 18.72 -27.67
CA LEU A 339 20.48 18.53 -28.77
C LEU A 339 21.03 17.43 -29.69
N GLY A 340 20.89 16.18 -29.29
CA GLY A 340 21.30 15.00 -30.02
C GLY A 340 20.06 14.28 -30.52
N ASP A 341 19.83 14.34 -31.84
CA ASP A 341 18.90 13.54 -32.63
C ASP A 341 17.72 12.95 -31.84
N ASP A 342 16.80 13.81 -31.39
CA ASP A 342 15.53 13.35 -30.82
C ASP A 342 14.73 12.63 -31.90
N GLU A 343 14.23 11.42 -31.60
CA GLU A 343 13.34 10.62 -32.46
C GLU A 343 12.05 11.38 -32.84
N ASP A 344 11.69 12.39 -32.04
CA ASP A 344 10.57 13.32 -32.24
C ASP A 344 10.97 14.65 -32.93
N SER A 345 12.23 14.82 -33.34
CA SER A 345 12.64 15.97 -34.12
C SER A 345 11.97 15.96 -35.50
N PRO A 346 11.46 17.10 -35.99
CA PRO A 346 10.90 17.16 -37.33
C PRO A 346 11.99 16.74 -38.33
N ALA A 347 11.68 15.77 -39.20
CA ALA A 347 12.59 15.36 -40.26
C ALA A 347 12.88 16.56 -41.16
N VAL A 348 14.11 17.07 -41.09
CA VAL A 348 14.57 18.16 -41.96
C VAL A 348 14.81 17.56 -43.33
N VAL A 349 13.89 17.81 -44.26
CA VAL A 349 14.07 17.46 -45.68
C VAL A 349 14.69 18.66 -46.37
N ASP A 350 15.98 18.57 -46.72
CA ASP A 350 16.63 19.55 -47.58
C ASP A 350 15.96 19.53 -48.96
N LEU A 351 15.37 20.65 -49.37
CA LEU A 351 14.70 20.81 -50.66
C LEU A 351 15.67 21.06 -51.83
N ASP A 352 16.98 21.01 -51.59
CA ASP A 352 18.04 21.31 -52.57
C ASP A 352 18.72 20.07 -53.16
N ALA A 353 17.95 19.00 -53.43
CA ALA A 353 18.41 17.96 -54.36
C ALA A 353 17.96 18.33 -55.78
N PRO A 354 18.86 18.71 -56.70
CA PRO A 354 18.47 18.91 -58.09
C PRO A 354 17.93 17.57 -58.64
N MET A 355 16.68 17.59 -59.10
CA MET A 355 16.16 16.52 -59.94
C MET A 355 17.05 16.41 -61.17
N PHE A 356 17.80 15.31 -61.27
CA PHE A 356 18.39 14.82 -62.51
C PHE A 356 17.81 13.46 -62.85
#